data_AF-G4M323-F1
#
_entry.id   AF-G4M323-F1
#
_cell.length_a   1.000
_cell.length_b   1.000
_cell.length_c   1.000
_cell.angle_alpha   90.00
_cell.angle_beta   90.00
_cell.angle_gamma   90.00
#
_symmetry.space_group_name_H-M   'P 1'
#
loop_
_entity.id
_entity.type
_entity.pdbx_description
1 polymer ?
#
loop_
_entity_poly.entity_id
_entity_poly.type
_entity_poly.pdbx_seq_one_letter_code
_entity_poly.pdbx_strand_id
1 'polypeptide(L)'
;MDEPNRRAFIIGAMPMPIDPIDAHWRVIPLPTLSDAQKDWLTRGGSLTAHLRALDAVTVEVTREAVDIPWQDEARALGVTPRTPVWVREVVLRVDAVPFVVAHSIVALGHSTGVWQSMRRLRTRPLAELLYSDSSVSRSALASRRLTARHPLHRLARAQAEDTGHALVARRSVFKRHDAALMVTECMLDALWIRLAATHGPHRREHVRSYGHLSSHARRVVRGEAK
;
A
#
# COMPACT_ATOMS: atom_id res chain seq x y z
N MET A 1 -62.15 14.25 10.98
CA MET A 1 -61.74 12.91 10.51
C MET A 1 -60.31 13.05 10.03
N ASP A 2 -59.44 12.32 10.70
CA ASP A 2 -57.98 12.33 10.59
C ASP A 2 -57.43 12.12 9.18
N GLU A 3 -56.33 12.81 8.92
CA GLU A 3 -55.21 12.36 8.10
C GLU A 3 -53.95 12.62 8.98
N PRO A 4 -52.79 11.92 8.89
CA PRO A 4 -52.27 11.01 7.86
C PRO A 4 -51.54 9.75 8.39
N ASN A 5 -50.95 8.96 7.46
CA ASN A 5 -49.54 8.47 7.48
C ASN A 5 -49.42 6.97 7.16
N ARG A 6 -48.64 6.63 6.12
CA ARG A 6 -47.42 5.81 6.30
C ARG A 6 -46.50 5.91 5.09
N ARG A 7 -45.50 6.76 5.29
CA ARG A 7 -44.19 6.80 4.64
C ARG A 7 -43.62 5.38 4.47
N ALA A 8 -43.31 5.00 3.23
CA ALA A 8 -42.39 3.90 2.97
C ALA A 8 -41.00 4.33 3.44
N PHE A 9 -40.47 3.66 4.46
CA PHE A 9 -39.10 3.83 4.92
C PHE A 9 -38.14 3.33 3.83
N ILE A 10 -37.52 4.26 3.11
CA ILE A 10 -36.22 4.01 2.48
C ILE A 10 -35.23 3.90 3.63
N ILE A 11 -34.86 2.68 4.01
CA ILE A 11 -33.68 2.44 4.83
C ILE A 11 -32.50 2.79 3.90
N GLY A 12 -32.14 4.07 3.86
CA GLY A 12 -30.86 4.49 3.33
C GLY A 12 -29.80 3.83 4.20
N ALA A 13 -29.13 2.82 3.68
CA ALA A 13 -27.97 2.23 4.34
C ALA A 13 -27.02 3.39 4.68
N MET A 14 -26.81 3.65 5.98
CA MET A 14 -25.81 4.65 6.35
C MET A 14 -24.48 4.23 5.73
N PRO A 15 -23.77 5.14 5.06
CA PRO A 15 -22.49 4.80 4.45
C PRO A 15 -21.56 4.29 5.54
N MET A 16 -21.08 3.05 5.41
CA MET A 16 -20.10 2.51 6.35
C MET A 16 -18.82 3.35 6.25
N PRO A 17 -18.18 3.72 7.37
CA PRO A 17 -16.93 4.46 7.34
C PRO A 17 -15.88 3.70 6.51
N ILE A 18 -15.26 4.40 5.56
CA ILE A 18 -14.12 3.90 4.81
C ILE A 18 -12.93 3.88 5.77
N ASP A 19 -12.46 2.68 6.14
CA ASP A 19 -11.32 2.52 7.04
C ASP A 19 -10.38 1.41 6.55
N PRO A 20 -9.15 1.74 6.08
CA PRO A 20 -8.16 0.74 5.73
C PRO A 20 -7.57 0.03 6.96
N ILE A 21 -8.04 0.30 8.18
CA ILE A 21 -7.52 -0.29 9.42
C ILE A 21 -8.54 -1.28 9.96
N ASP A 22 -8.02 -2.37 10.54
CA ASP A 22 -8.81 -3.26 11.39
C ASP A 22 -7.88 -3.97 12.38
N ALA A 23 -8.34 -5.04 13.03
CA ALA A 23 -7.53 -5.81 13.99
C ALA A 23 -6.21 -6.34 13.40
N HIS A 24 -6.14 -6.53 12.08
CA HIS A 24 -5.01 -7.12 11.37
C HIS A 24 -4.25 -6.13 10.49
N TRP A 25 -4.91 -5.10 9.97
CA TRP A 25 -4.30 -4.03 9.18
C TRP A 25 -3.98 -2.82 10.05
N ARG A 26 -2.69 -2.47 10.18
CA ARG A 26 -2.19 -1.48 11.15
C ARG A 26 -1.40 -0.36 10.49
N VAL A 27 -1.64 0.89 10.91
CA VAL A 27 -0.84 2.05 10.45
C VAL A 27 0.61 1.95 10.90
N ILE A 28 0.82 1.56 12.16
CA ILE A 28 2.16 1.28 12.70
C ILE A 28 2.50 -0.17 12.35
N PRO A 29 3.56 -0.42 11.54
CA PRO A 29 3.97 -1.78 11.20
C PRO A 29 4.37 -2.59 12.44
N LEU A 30 4.31 -3.91 12.33
CA LEU A 30 4.69 -4.79 13.44
C LEU A 30 6.16 -4.55 13.85
N PRO A 31 6.48 -4.50 15.16
CA PRO A 31 7.84 -4.26 15.64
C PRO A 31 8.87 -5.27 15.13
N THR A 32 8.41 -6.50 14.86
CA THR A 32 9.21 -7.64 14.38
C THR A 32 9.64 -7.53 12.92
N LEU A 33 9.14 -6.54 12.17
CA LEU A 33 9.56 -6.30 10.79
C LEU A 33 10.93 -5.61 10.75
N SER A 34 11.73 -5.94 9.74
CA SER A 34 13.00 -5.26 9.46
C SER A 34 12.79 -3.79 9.08
N ASP A 35 13.85 -2.98 9.16
CA ASP A 35 13.77 -1.55 8.81
C ASP A 35 13.42 -1.34 7.34
N ALA A 36 13.96 -2.17 6.44
CA ALA A 36 13.61 -2.14 5.02
C ALA A 36 12.12 -2.46 4.79
N GLN A 37 11.57 -3.44 5.51
CA GLN A 37 10.15 -3.76 5.44
C GLN A 37 9.29 -2.59 5.97
N LYS A 38 9.65 -2.03 7.14
CA LYS A 38 8.93 -0.89 7.73
C LYS A 38 8.92 0.31 6.79
N ASP A 39 10.06 0.65 6.22
CA ASP A 39 10.21 1.71 5.23
C ASP A 39 9.28 1.46 4.02
N TRP A 40 9.42 0.33 3.30
CA TRP A 40 8.62 0.06 2.10
C TRP A 40 7.11 -0.04 2.36
N LEU A 41 6.71 -0.53 3.53
CA LEU A 41 5.29 -0.60 3.93
C LEU A 41 4.68 0.77 4.24
N THR A 42 5.49 1.73 4.67
CA THR A 42 5.01 3.07 5.08
C THR A 42 5.36 4.18 4.08
N ARG A 43 6.23 3.89 3.10
CA ARG A 43 6.67 4.82 2.07
C ARG A 43 5.49 5.35 1.26
N GLY A 44 5.22 6.65 1.43
CA GLY A 44 4.20 7.39 0.68
C GLY A 44 4.56 7.51 -0.80
N GLY A 45 3.60 7.89 -1.63
CA GLY A 45 3.78 7.94 -3.09
C GLY A 45 3.61 6.59 -3.79
N SER A 46 3.89 6.56 -5.09
CA SER A 46 3.67 5.41 -5.97
C SER A 46 4.71 4.30 -5.75
N LEU A 47 4.25 3.07 -5.51
CA LEU A 47 5.15 1.92 -5.42
C LEU A 47 5.91 1.68 -6.73
N THR A 48 5.24 1.85 -7.87
CA THR A 48 5.88 1.77 -9.19
C THR A 48 6.99 2.80 -9.35
N ALA A 49 6.83 4.02 -8.81
CA ALA A 49 7.88 5.03 -8.86
C ALA A 49 9.11 4.63 -8.04
N HIS A 50 8.92 4.05 -6.84
CA HIS A 50 10.04 3.53 -6.05
C HIS A 50 10.73 2.33 -6.70
N LEU A 51 9.97 1.41 -7.29
CA LEU A 51 10.52 0.27 -8.00
C LEU A 51 11.32 0.71 -9.24
N ARG A 52 10.88 1.76 -9.95
CA ARG A 52 11.62 2.36 -11.08
C ARG A 52 12.97 2.96 -10.68
N ALA A 53 13.16 3.29 -9.40
CA ALA A 53 14.46 3.72 -8.89
C ALA A 53 15.43 2.53 -8.65
N LEU A 54 14.93 1.29 -8.64
CA LEU A 54 15.75 0.08 -8.58
C LEU A 54 16.16 -0.39 -9.97
N ASP A 55 15.20 -0.48 -10.90
CA ASP A 55 15.43 -0.79 -12.32
C ASP A 55 14.13 -0.58 -13.14
N ALA A 56 14.16 -0.92 -14.43
CA ALA A 56 12.99 -0.94 -15.31
C ALA A 56 11.87 -1.83 -14.74
N VAL A 57 10.67 -1.25 -14.64
CA VAL A 57 9.46 -1.92 -14.11
C VAL A 57 8.54 -2.31 -15.25
N THR A 58 8.12 -3.58 -15.27
CA THR A 58 7.01 -4.05 -16.11
C THR A 58 5.79 -4.35 -15.25
N VAL A 59 4.61 -4.04 -15.80
CA VAL A 59 3.31 -4.33 -15.19
C VAL A 59 2.66 -5.45 -15.99
N GLU A 60 2.51 -6.60 -15.37
CA GLU A 60 1.81 -7.75 -15.93
C GLU A 60 0.40 -7.82 -15.33
N VAL A 61 -0.63 -7.84 -16.17
CA VAL A 61 -2.02 -7.97 -15.71
C VAL A 61 -2.37 -9.45 -15.64
N THR A 62 -2.60 -9.95 -14.43
CA THR A 62 -2.95 -11.37 -14.21
C THR A 62 -4.45 -11.61 -14.22
N ARG A 63 -5.25 -10.59 -13.82
CA ARG A 63 -6.71 -10.71 -13.80
C ARG A 63 -7.40 -9.36 -13.85
N GLU A 64 -8.48 -9.29 -14.62
CA GLU A 64 -9.47 -8.21 -14.59
C GLU A 64 -10.87 -8.81 -14.69
N ALA A 65 -11.71 -8.62 -13.67
CA ALA A 65 -13.02 -9.27 -13.60
C ALA A 65 -14.00 -8.54 -12.69
N VAL A 66 -15.28 -8.85 -12.84
CA VAL A 66 -16.28 -8.56 -11.80
C VAL A 66 -16.22 -9.67 -10.75
N ASP A 67 -16.23 -9.30 -9.47
CA ASP A 67 -16.16 -10.23 -8.34
C ASP A 67 -16.87 -9.64 -7.11
N ILE A 68 -16.72 -10.31 -5.96
CA ILE A 68 -17.16 -9.89 -4.64
C ILE A 68 -15.93 -9.53 -3.80
N PRO A 69 -15.96 -8.45 -2.98
CA PRO A 69 -14.83 -8.09 -2.12
C PRO A 69 -14.52 -9.20 -1.11
N TRP A 70 -13.24 -9.36 -0.74
CA TRP A 70 -12.90 -10.20 0.39
C TRP A 70 -13.44 -9.61 1.71
N GLN A 71 -13.47 -10.45 2.75
CA GLN A 71 -14.11 -10.11 4.03
C GLN A 71 -13.58 -8.82 4.66
N ASP A 72 -12.26 -8.60 4.61
CA ASP A 72 -11.60 -7.42 5.15
C ASP A 72 -11.65 -6.21 4.22
N GLU A 73 -12.05 -6.41 2.98
CA GLU A 73 -12.12 -5.38 1.95
C GLU A 73 -13.46 -4.66 1.92
N ALA A 74 -14.57 -5.39 2.15
CA ALA A 74 -15.90 -4.81 2.16
C ALA A 74 -16.01 -3.68 3.20
N ARG A 75 -15.49 -3.91 4.41
CA ARG A 75 -15.41 -2.90 5.47
C ARG A 75 -14.51 -1.73 5.03
N ALA A 76 -13.32 -2.02 4.51
CA ALA A 76 -12.37 -0.98 4.14
C ALA A 76 -12.88 -0.07 3.03
N LEU A 77 -13.61 -0.63 2.06
CA LEU A 77 -14.20 0.12 0.95
C LEU A 77 -15.52 0.82 1.33
N GLY A 78 -16.07 0.56 2.52
CA GLY A 78 -17.36 1.11 2.96
C GLY A 78 -18.58 0.52 2.23
N VAL A 79 -18.49 -0.74 1.78
CA VAL A 79 -19.54 -1.43 1.00
C VAL A 79 -20.06 -2.68 1.73
N THR A 80 -21.21 -3.19 1.31
CA THR A 80 -21.72 -4.46 1.85
C THR A 80 -20.91 -5.65 1.31
N PRO A 81 -20.79 -6.78 2.05
CA PRO A 81 -19.98 -7.93 1.63
C PRO A 81 -20.38 -8.58 0.30
N ARG A 82 -21.59 -8.33 -0.24
CA ARG A 82 -22.06 -8.88 -1.53
C ARG A 82 -22.11 -7.84 -2.63
N THR A 83 -21.57 -6.64 -2.39
CA THR A 83 -21.52 -5.57 -3.40
C THR A 83 -20.60 -6.01 -4.54
N PRO A 84 -21.07 -6.07 -5.79
CA PRO A 84 -20.20 -6.36 -6.92
C PRO A 84 -19.09 -5.32 -7.04
N VAL A 85 -17.86 -5.78 -7.26
CA VAL A 85 -16.67 -4.95 -7.45
C VAL A 85 -16.00 -5.27 -8.78
N TRP A 86 -15.34 -4.28 -9.37
CA TRP A 86 -14.33 -4.52 -10.39
C TRP A 86 -13.00 -4.80 -9.71
N VAL A 87 -12.40 -5.93 -10.03
CA VAL A 87 -11.10 -6.38 -9.54
C VAL A 87 -10.07 -6.23 -10.64
N ARG A 88 -8.89 -5.73 -10.27
CA ARG A 88 -7.69 -5.75 -11.11
C ARG A 88 -6.52 -6.27 -10.29
N GLU A 89 -5.91 -7.34 -10.77
CA GLU A 89 -4.72 -7.95 -10.19
C GLU A 89 -3.56 -7.79 -11.16
N VAL A 90 -2.41 -7.40 -10.62
CA VAL A 90 -1.19 -7.20 -11.40
C VAL A 90 0.03 -7.71 -10.65
N VAL A 91 1.07 -8.04 -11.41
CA VAL A 91 2.42 -8.28 -10.91
C VAL A 91 3.32 -7.15 -11.39
N LEU A 92 4.05 -6.54 -10.45
CA LEU A 92 5.12 -5.60 -10.76
C LEU A 92 6.43 -6.37 -10.76
N ARG A 93 7.09 -6.41 -11.92
CA ARG A 93 8.40 -7.03 -12.08
C ARG A 93 9.48 -5.98 -12.24
N VAL A 94 10.64 -6.25 -11.67
CA VAL A 94 11.88 -5.50 -11.86
C VAL A 94 12.88 -6.48 -12.45
N ASP A 95 13.41 -6.18 -13.63
CA ASP A 95 14.32 -7.10 -14.34
C ASP A 95 13.71 -8.52 -14.50
N ALA A 96 12.46 -8.58 -14.98
CA ALA A 96 11.62 -9.79 -15.11
C ALA A 96 11.31 -10.56 -13.80
N VAL A 97 11.89 -10.18 -12.66
CA VAL A 97 11.66 -10.81 -11.36
C VAL A 97 10.46 -10.16 -10.65
N PRO A 98 9.48 -10.94 -10.16
CA PRO A 98 8.29 -10.41 -9.52
C PRO A 98 8.63 -9.86 -8.13
N PHE A 99 8.37 -8.57 -7.91
CA PHE A 99 8.65 -7.90 -6.64
C PHE A 99 7.39 -7.63 -5.84
N VAL A 100 6.26 -7.41 -6.53
CA VAL A 100 4.99 -7.07 -5.89
C VAL A 100 3.83 -7.72 -6.63
N VAL A 101 2.90 -8.31 -5.88
CA VAL A 101 1.55 -8.63 -6.38
C VAL A 101 0.57 -7.62 -5.81
N ALA A 102 -0.17 -6.94 -6.68
CA ALA A 102 -1.15 -5.95 -6.27
C ALA A 102 -2.57 -6.38 -6.65
N HIS A 103 -3.50 -6.15 -5.74
CA HIS A 103 -4.93 -6.39 -5.88
C HIS A 103 -5.66 -5.07 -5.63
N SER A 104 -6.39 -4.61 -6.64
CA SER A 104 -7.14 -3.35 -6.58
C SER A 104 -8.61 -3.61 -6.81
N ILE A 105 -9.47 -3.00 -5.99
CA ILE A 105 -10.91 -3.13 -6.09
C ILE A 105 -11.63 -1.78 -6.06
N VAL A 106 -12.77 -1.74 -6.71
CA VAL A 106 -13.68 -0.59 -6.70
C VAL A 106 -15.11 -1.10 -6.88
N ALA A 107 -16.10 -0.50 -6.23
CA ALA A 107 -17.50 -0.85 -6.43
C ALA A 107 -17.86 -0.78 -7.93
N LEU A 108 -18.60 -1.78 -8.45
CA LEU A 108 -18.80 -1.95 -9.88
C LEU A 108 -19.40 -0.70 -10.54
N GLY A 109 -20.38 -0.05 -9.91
CA GLY A 109 -20.96 1.20 -10.40
C GLY A 109 -19.97 2.37 -10.44
N HIS A 110 -19.01 2.42 -9.52
CA HIS A 110 -17.93 3.40 -9.58
C HIS A 110 -16.89 3.06 -10.65
N SER A 111 -16.71 1.79 -11.00
CA SER A 111 -15.78 1.34 -12.04
C SER A 111 -16.18 1.76 -13.46
N THR A 112 -17.45 2.10 -13.69
CA THR A 112 -17.96 2.62 -14.97
C THR A 112 -18.21 4.12 -14.93
N GLY A 113 -18.21 4.73 -13.75
CA GLY A 113 -18.36 6.17 -13.53
C GLY A 113 -17.03 6.82 -13.16
N VAL A 114 -16.91 7.27 -11.91
CA VAL A 114 -15.75 8.00 -11.41
C VAL A 114 -14.47 7.26 -11.78
N TRP A 115 -14.33 5.97 -11.49
CA TRP A 115 -13.10 5.20 -11.75
C TRP A 115 -13.05 4.51 -13.12
N GLN A 116 -13.78 4.98 -14.13
CA GLN A 116 -13.80 4.37 -15.49
C GLN A 116 -12.42 4.17 -16.13
N SER A 117 -11.48 5.08 -15.86
CA SER A 117 -10.12 5.01 -16.41
C SER A 117 -9.36 3.78 -15.92
N MET A 118 -9.72 3.22 -14.75
CA MET A 118 -9.13 1.99 -14.22
C MET A 118 -9.32 0.80 -15.18
N ARG A 119 -10.48 0.70 -15.83
CA ARG A 119 -10.78 -0.33 -16.84
C ARG A 119 -10.01 -0.17 -18.15
N ARG A 120 -9.39 1.00 -18.36
CA ARG A 120 -8.64 1.36 -19.57
C ARG A 120 -7.14 1.47 -19.32
N LEU A 121 -6.67 0.96 -18.17
CA LEU A 121 -5.25 1.01 -17.84
C LEU A 121 -4.42 0.12 -18.74
N ARG A 122 -4.93 -1.03 -19.21
CA ARG A 122 -4.13 -2.03 -19.94
C ARG A 122 -2.90 -2.40 -19.13
N THR A 123 -1.69 -2.13 -19.60
CA THR A 123 -0.43 -2.34 -18.86
C THR A 123 0.08 -1.09 -18.15
N ARG A 124 -0.68 0.02 -18.14
CA ARG A 124 -0.30 1.21 -17.39
C ARG A 124 -0.47 0.99 -15.89
N PRO A 125 0.46 1.47 -15.05
CA PRO A 125 0.33 1.45 -13.61
C PRO A 125 -0.90 2.23 -13.14
N LEU A 126 -1.65 1.65 -12.20
CA LEU A 126 -2.77 2.34 -11.54
C LEU A 126 -2.33 3.65 -10.87
N ALA A 127 -1.07 3.72 -10.42
CA ALA A 127 -0.50 4.94 -9.83
C ALA A 127 -0.59 6.17 -10.75
N GLU A 128 -0.54 5.99 -12.07
CA GLU A 128 -0.71 7.12 -13.01
C GLU A 128 -2.08 7.77 -12.83
N LEU A 129 -3.14 6.97 -12.61
CA LEU A 129 -4.49 7.46 -12.34
C LEU A 129 -4.62 8.09 -10.94
N LEU A 130 -3.91 7.55 -9.95
CA LEU A 130 -4.10 7.91 -8.53
C LEU A 130 -3.30 9.14 -8.10
N TYR A 131 -2.16 9.41 -8.73
CA TYR A 131 -1.25 10.50 -8.33
C TYR A 131 -1.21 11.67 -9.31
N SER A 132 -1.84 11.56 -10.48
CA SER A 132 -1.92 12.68 -11.44
C SER A 132 -3.09 13.63 -11.18
N ASP A 133 -4.03 13.26 -10.31
CA ASP A 133 -5.27 13.98 -10.08
C ASP A 133 -5.34 14.45 -8.62
N SER A 134 -5.27 15.76 -8.41
CA SER A 134 -5.29 16.38 -7.08
C SER A 134 -6.64 16.26 -6.36
N SER A 135 -7.71 15.87 -7.06
CA SER A 135 -9.02 15.60 -6.44
C SER A 135 -9.07 14.24 -5.73
N VAL A 136 -8.05 13.39 -5.94
CA VAL A 136 -7.94 12.10 -5.28
C VAL A 136 -7.30 12.28 -3.90
N SER A 137 -8.07 11.98 -2.86
CA SER A 137 -7.53 11.87 -1.50
C SER A 137 -7.14 10.42 -1.20
N ARG A 138 -6.23 10.24 -0.25
CA ARG A 138 -5.70 8.94 0.12
C ARG A 138 -5.74 8.77 1.64
N SER A 139 -6.21 7.61 2.08
CA SER A 139 -6.14 7.20 3.49
C SER A 139 -4.70 6.98 3.95
N ALA A 140 -4.50 6.81 5.26
CA ALA A 140 -3.26 6.28 5.77
C ALA A 140 -2.93 4.92 5.11
N LEU A 141 -1.64 4.63 5.02
CA LEU A 141 -1.15 3.28 4.70
C LEU A 141 -1.34 2.40 5.93
N ALA A 142 -1.96 1.24 5.73
CA ALA A 142 -2.02 0.18 6.74
C ALA A 142 -1.23 -1.03 6.24
N SER A 143 -0.57 -1.73 7.15
CA SER A 143 0.27 -2.89 6.85
C SER A 143 -0.17 -4.13 7.61
N ARG A 144 0.11 -5.30 7.05
CA ARG A 144 -0.25 -6.59 7.61
C ARG A 144 0.76 -7.66 7.21
N ARG A 145 1.04 -8.60 8.12
CA ARG A 145 1.67 -9.87 7.78
C ARG A 145 0.61 -10.87 7.31
N LEU A 146 0.76 -11.36 6.09
CA LEU A 146 -0.14 -12.32 5.46
C LEU A 146 0.34 -13.75 5.72
N THR A 147 -0.61 -14.66 5.87
CA THR A 147 -0.38 -16.11 5.92
C THR A 147 -1.20 -16.78 4.81
N ALA A 148 -1.02 -18.08 4.61
CA ALA A 148 -1.75 -18.86 3.60
C ALA A 148 -3.29 -18.77 3.67
N ARG A 149 -3.84 -18.34 4.81
CA ARG A 149 -5.29 -18.13 4.97
C ARG A 149 -5.81 -16.94 4.15
N HIS A 150 -4.97 -15.92 3.92
CA HIS A 150 -5.37 -14.73 3.19
C HIS A 150 -5.37 -14.95 1.66
N PRO A 151 -6.42 -14.54 0.92
CA PRO A 151 -6.46 -14.69 -0.55
C PRO A 151 -5.26 -14.06 -1.26
N LEU A 152 -4.87 -12.84 -0.88
CA LEU A 152 -3.69 -12.18 -1.45
C LEU A 152 -2.38 -12.97 -1.30
N HIS A 153 -2.23 -13.76 -0.22
CA HIS A 153 -1.07 -14.63 -0.09
C HIS A 153 -1.08 -15.73 -1.16
N ARG A 154 -2.25 -16.32 -1.46
CA ARG A 154 -2.38 -17.33 -2.52
C ARG A 154 -2.09 -16.73 -3.90
N LEU A 155 -2.57 -15.51 -4.16
CA LEU A 155 -2.22 -14.78 -5.39
C LEU A 155 -0.71 -14.55 -5.50
N ALA A 156 -0.06 -14.12 -4.41
CA ALA A 156 1.38 -13.91 -4.36
C ALA A 156 2.18 -15.20 -4.59
N ARG A 157 1.78 -16.32 -3.96
CA ARG A 157 2.42 -17.62 -4.16
C ARG A 157 2.32 -18.16 -5.58
N ALA A 158 1.26 -17.82 -6.31
CA ALA A 158 1.12 -18.23 -7.70
C ALA A 158 2.13 -17.53 -8.64
N GLN A 159 2.79 -16.47 -8.17
CA GLN A 159 3.69 -15.63 -8.98
C GLN A 159 5.17 -15.81 -8.62
N ALA A 160 5.49 -16.51 -7.52
CA ALA A 160 6.86 -16.74 -7.09
C ALA A 160 7.00 -18.11 -6.41
N GLU A 161 7.98 -18.89 -6.86
CA GLU A 161 8.17 -20.29 -6.45
C GLU A 161 8.59 -20.42 -4.97
N ASP A 162 9.43 -19.49 -4.49
CA ASP A 162 10.04 -19.55 -3.16
C ASP A 162 9.56 -18.41 -2.24
N THR A 163 8.25 -18.21 -2.18
CA THR A 163 7.66 -17.31 -1.17
C THR A 163 7.73 -17.95 0.21
N GLY A 164 8.33 -17.27 1.17
CA GLY A 164 8.34 -17.67 2.57
C GLY A 164 6.94 -17.86 3.15
N HIS A 165 6.84 -18.54 4.29
CA HIS A 165 5.57 -18.87 4.96
C HIS A 165 4.71 -17.66 5.36
N ALA A 166 5.28 -16.46 5.36
CA ALA A 166 4.57 -15.23 5.63
C ALA A 166 5.11 -14.10 4.74
N LEU A 167 4.18 -13.40 4.11
CA LEU A 167 4.47 -12.21 3.30
C LEU A 167 4.03 -10.97 4.04
N VAL A 168 4.51 -9.81 3.62
CA VAL A 168 4.04 -8.53 4.15
C VAL A 168 3.34 -7.75 3.04
N ALA A 169 2.24 -7.12 3.42
CA ALA A 169 1.45 -6.32 2.50
C ALA A 169 1.09 -4.98 3.13
N ARG A 170 0.81 -4.01 2.27
CA ARG A 170 0.23 -2.73 2.63
C ARG A 170 -1.06 -2.49 1.85
N ARG A 171 -1.98 -1.73 2.43
CA ARG A 171 -3.21 -1.30 1.77
C ARG A 171 -3.50 0.17 2.03
N SER A 172 -4.24 0.77 1.11
CA SER A 172 -4.73 2.13 1.23
C SER A 172 -6.00 2.30 0.39
N VAL A 173 -6.89 3.18 0.83
CA VAL A 173 -8.08 3.57 0.10
C VAL A 173 -7.88 4.97 -0.49
N PHE A 174 -8.17 5.08 -1.77
CA PHE A 174 -8.21 6.31 -2.53
C PHE A 174 -9.67 6.71 -2.72
N LYS A 175 -9.97 8.00 -2.58
CA LYS A 175 -11.33 8.53 -2.68
C LYS A 175 -11.35 9.70 -3.65
N ARG A 176 -12.27 9.65 -4.62
CA ARG A 176 -12.55 10.75 -5.54
C ARG A 176 -14.07 10.90 -5.68
N HIS A 177 -14.61 12.10 -5.46
CA HIS A 177 -16.05 12.37 -5.53
C HIS A 177 -16.92 11.30 -4.83
N ASP A 178 -16.57 10.97 -3.58
CA ASP A 178 -17.19 9.91 -2.78
C ASP A 178 -17.08 8.46 -3.28
N ALA A 179 -16.42 8.23 -4.42
CA ALA A 179 -16.12 6.90 -4.92
C ALA A 179 -14.79 6.38 -4.35
N ALA A 180 -14.86 5.33 -3.54
CA ALA A 180 -13.70 4.63 -2.99
C ALA A 180 -13.11 3.62 -3.99
N LEU A 181 -11.78 3.59 -4.07
CA LEU A 181 -10.96 2.57 -4.73
C LEU A 181 -9.92 2.11 -3.73
N MET A 182 -9.79 0.81 -3.51
CA MET A 182 -8.77 0.26 -2.62
C MET A 182 -7.65 -0.40 -3.41
N VAL A 183 -6.42 -0.21 -2.95
CA VAL A 183 -5.23 -0.88 -3.46
C VAL A 183 -4.56 -1.62 -2.31
N THR A 184 -4.31 -2.92 -2.51
CA THR A 184 -3.56 -3.77 -1.61
C THR A 184 -2.35 -4.33 -2.35
N GLU A 185 -1.15 -4.14 -1.81
CA GLU A 185 0.13 -4.47 -2.42
C GLU A 185 0.87 -5.44 -1.51
N CYS A 186 1.20 -6.63 -2.01
CA CYS A 186 1.97 -7.66 -1.32
C CYS A 186 3.40 -7.68 -1.85
N MET A 187 4.37 -7.46 -0.97
CA MET A 187 5.79 -7.48 -1.29
C MET A 187 6.32 -8.92 -1.26
N LEU A 188 7.07 -9.29 -2.29
CA LEU A 188 7.66 -10.62 -2.46
C LEU A 188 9.12 -10.66 -1.99
N ASP A 189 9.63 -11.86 -1.74
CA ASP A 189 10.97 -12.03 -1.16
C ASP A 189 12.11 -11.52 -2.06
N ALA A 190 11.92 -11.57 -3.38
CA ALA A 190 12.87 -11.01 -4.33
C ALA A 190 13.15 -9.51 -4.11
N LEU A 191 12.16 -8.73 -3.67
CA LEU A 191 12.35 -7.33 -3.30
C LEU A 191 13.32 -7.22 -2.12
N TRP A 192 13.12 -8.03 -1.08
CA TRP A 192 13.94 -7.99 0.13
C TRP A 192 15.37 -8.45 -0.14
N ILE A 193 15.54 -9.50 -0.96
CA ILE A 193 16.85 -9.98 -1.40
C ILE A 193 17.57 -8.87 -2.19
N ARG A 194 16.89 -8.23 -3.14
CA ARG A 194 17.45 -7.12 -3.91
C ARG A 194 17.88 -5.97 -3.01
N LEU A 195 17.04 -5.56 -2.07
CA LEU A 195 17.36 -4.47 -1.15
C LEU A 195 18.54 -4.84 -0.24
N ALA A 196 18.60 -6.07 0.28
CA ALA A 196 19.74 -6.51 1.08
C ALA A 196 21.05 -6.48 0.30
N ALA A 197 21.04 -6.86 -0.98
CA ALA A 197 22.21 -6.80 -1.86
C ALA A 197 22.67 -5.36 -2.12
N THR A 198 21.74 -4.42 -2.34
CA THR A 198 22.06 -2.99 -2.51
C THR A 198 22.64 -2.36 -1.23
N HIS A 199 22.32 -2.91 -0.06
CA HIS A 199 22.81 -2.47 1.25
C HIS A 199 23.94 -3.36 1.80
N GLY A 200 24.70 -4.06 0.94
CA GLY A 200 25.93 -4.76 1.32
C GLY A 200 26.92 -3.86 2.09
N PRO A 201 28.02 -4.39 2.68
CA PRO A 201 28.76 -3.79 3.80
C PRO A 201 29.48 -2.45 3.55
N HIS A 202 29.19 -1.73 2.46
CA HIS A 202 29.70 -0.40 2.16
C HIS A 202 28.67 0.70 2.45
N ARG A 203 28.43 0.99 3.75
CA ARG A 203 28.15 2.38 4.22
C ARG A 203 28.25 2.52 5.75
N ARG A 204 29.43 2.23 6.31
CA ARG A 204 29.89 2.82 7.58
C ARG A 204 31.13 3.69 7.37
N GLU A 205 31.17 4.44 6.27
CA GLU A 205 32.10 5.56 6.11
C GLU A 205 31.31 6.84 5.97
N HIS A 206 30.56 7.23 7.00
CA HIS A 206 30.12 8.63 7.17
C HIS A 206 29.73 8.93 8.63
N VAL A 207 30.39 8.28 9.59
CA VAL A 207 30.41 8.68 11.01
C VAL A 207 31.86 8.64 11.51
N ARG A 208 32.74 9.35 10.82
CA ARG A 208 34.03 9.82 11.36
C ARG A 208 34.26 11.27 10.96
N SER A 209 33.23 12.10 11.13
CA SER A 209 33.34 13.56 11.03
C SER A 209 32.71 14.22 12.26
N TYR A 210 32.97 13.66 13.44
CA TYR A 210 32.79 14.33 14.74
C TYR A 210 33.92 13.88 15.69
N GLY A 211 35.16 13.87 15.18
CA GLY A 211 36.37 13.62 15.96
C GLY A 211 37.30 14.83 16.08
N HIS A 212 36.95 15.97 15.48
CA HIS A 212 37.85 17.12 15.36
C HIS A 212 37.34 18.42 16.03
N LEU A 213 36.25 18.36 16.78
CA LEU A 213 35.73 19.52 17.56
C LEU A 213 35.88 19.37 19.08
N SER A 214 36.56 18.33 19.56
CA SER A 214 36.82 18.10 21.00
C SER A 214 38.24 18.50 21.46
N SER A 215 39.05 19.14 20.62
CA SER A 215 40.41 19.59 20.98
C SER A 215 40.58 21.11 21.16
N HIS A 216 39.49 21.88 21.35
CA HIS A 216 39.59 23.31 21.69
C HIS A 216 38.87 23.72 22.98
N ALA A 217 38.31 22.78 23.74
CA ALA A 217 37.62 23.04 25.01
C ALA A 217 38.48 22.77 26.27
N ARG A 218 39.82 22.84 26.16
CA ARG A 218 40.73 22.83 27.32
C ARG A 218 41.92 23.76 27.09
N ARG A 219 41.67 25.06 27.01
CA ARG A 219 42.71 26.07 27.30
C ARG A 219 42.20 27.47 27.63
N VAL A 220 41.12 27.63 28.42
CA VAL A 220 40.92 28.88 29.19
C VAL A 220 40.28 28.55 30.55
N VAL A 221 40.97 27.76 31.37
CA VAL A 221 40.79 27.78 32.83
C VAL A 221 42.15 27.52 33.46
N ARG A 222 42.99 28.57 33.55
CA ARG A 222 43.94 28.84 34.65
C ARG A 222 44.91 29.98 34.28
N GLY A 223 44.85 31.05 35.08
CA GLY A 223 45.88 32.08 35.31
C GLY A 223 45.82 33.28 34.36
N GLU A 224 45.94 34.53 34.77
CA GLU A 224 46.29 35.12 36.08
C GLU A 224 45.97 36.64 36.07
N ALA A 225 45.70 37.14 37.28
CA ALA A 225 45.67 38.51 37.80
C ALA A 225 46.08 39.72 36.92
N LYS A 226 45.28 40.79 37.03
CA LYS A 226 45.74 42.06 37.57
C LYS A 226 44.66 42.68 38.46
#